data_AF-A0A0G0L788-F1
#
_entry.id   AF-A0A0G0L788-F1
#
_cell.length_a   1.000
_cell.length_b   1.000
_cell.length_c   1.000
_cell.angle_alpha   90.00
_cell.angle_beta   90.00
_cell.angle_gamma   90.00
#
_symmetry.space_group_name_H-M   'P 1'
#
loop_
_entity.id
_entity.type
_entity.pdbx_description
1 polymer ?
#
loop_
_entity_poly.entity_id
_entity_poly.type
_entity_poly.pdbx_seq_one_letter_code
_entity_poly.pdbx_strand_id
1 'polypeptide(L)'
;MNNLQKLKDIIKKSGISMSGSKFFINLVSKAGDKDLEELVNLGVTDSQLLSKIINISYRKAGGLENFQNIVQDELMIVEELNSK
;
A
#
# COMPACT_ATOMS: atom_id res chain seq x y z
N MET A 1 6.74 -19.07 -16.39
CA MET A 1 7.49 -18.00 -15.67
C MET A 1 6.52 -17.37 -14.67
N ASN A 2 6.88 -17.22 -13.39
CA ASN A 2 5.93 -16.76 -12.35
C ASN A 2 5.83 -15.22 -12.34
N ASN A 3 4.67 -14.66 -12.71
CA ASN A 3 4.44 -13.20 -12.79
C ASN A 3 4.54 -12.50 -11.42
N LEU A 4 4.15 -13.17 -10.33
CA LEU A 4 4.33 -12.64 -8.98
C LEU A 4 5.81 -12.42 -8.65
N GLN A 5 6.69 -13.31 -9.10
CA GLN A 5 8.12 -13.17 -8.89
C GLN A 5 8.70 -11.99 -9.68
N LYS A 6 8.30 -11.83 -10.95
CA LYS A 6 8.68 -10.65 -11.76
C LYS A 6 8.22 -9.35 -11.11
N LEU A 7 6.99 -9.30 -10.63
CA LEU A 7 6.43 -8.12 -9.96
C LEU A 7 7.23 -7.77 -8.69
N LYS A 8 7.60 -8.77 -7.88
CA LYS A 8 8.47 -8.57 -6.70
C LYS A 8 9.80 -7.93 -7.07
N ASP A 9 10.42 -8.37 -8.16
CA ASP A 9 11.73 -7.85 -8.57
C ASP A 9 11.63 -6.44 -9.16
N ILE A 10 10.52 -6.11 -9.82
CA ILE A 10 10.23 -4.73 -10.26
C ILE A 10 10.04 -3.82 -9.05
N ILE A 11 9.21 -4.23 -8.08
CA ILE A 11 8.89 -3.46 -6.87
C ILE A 11 10.16 -3.16 -6.04
N LYS A 12 11.08 -4.13 -5.95
CA LYS A 12 12.37 -3.92 -5.28
C LYS A 12 13.21 -2.81 -5.90
N LYS A 13 13.07 -2.58 -7.21
CA LYS A 13 13.83 -1.57 -7.97
C LYS A 13 13.16 -0.20 -8.00
N SER A 14 11.90 -0.09 -7.57
CA SER A 14 11.08 1.13 -7.73
C SER A 14 11.25 2.17 -6.61
N GLY A 15 12.19 1.96 -5.68
CA GLY A 15 12.49 2.90 -4.59
C GLY A 15 11.40 3.03 -3.53
N ILE A 16 10.49 2.07 -3.46
CA ILE A 16 9.37 2.04 -2.50
C ILE A 16 9.88 1.57 -1.14
N SER A 17 9.26 2.07 -0.07
CA SER A 17 9.58 1.61 1.29
C SER A 17 9.33 0.10 1.44
N MET A 18 10.16 -0.56 2.25
CA MET A 18 10.04 -2.00 2.50
C MET A 18 8.64 -2.40 2.99
N SER A 19 8.01 -1.56 3.82
CA SER A 19 6.65 -1.78 4.33
C SER A 19 5.59 -1.67 3.23
N GLY A 20 5.68 -0.65 2.36
CA GLY A 20 4.78 -0.50 1.21
C GLY A 20 4.91 -1.65 0.22
N SER A 21 6.13 -2.07 -0.08
CA SER A 21 6.40 -3.24 -0.92
C SER A 21 5.81 -4.52 -0.35
N LYS A 22 6.04 -4.80 0.95
CA LYS A 22 5.49 -6.00 1.62
C LYS A 22 3.96 -5.99 1.63
N PHE A 23 3.37 -4.86 1.98
CA PHE A 23 1.91 -4.68 1.99
C PHE A 23 1.31 -4.98 0.62
N PHE A 24 1.84 -4.36 -0.43
CA PHE A 24 1.29 -4.51 -1.77
C PHE A 24 1.50 -5.92 -2.33
N ILE A 25 2.65 -6.54 -2.08
CA ILE A 25 2.88 -7.94 -2.44
C ILE A 25 1.89 -8.87 -1.73
N ASN A 26 1.59 -8.62 -0.46
CA ASN A 26 0.59 -9.41 0.26
C ASN A 26 -0.81 -9.23 -0.36
N LEU A 27 -1.18 -7.98 -0.70
CA LEU A 27 -2.46 -7.65 -1.34
C LEU A 27 -2.65 -8.40 -2.68
N VAL A 28 -1.63 -8.42 -3.54
CA VAL A 28 -1.73 -9.04 -4.87
C VAL A 28 -1.30 -10.51 -4.89
N SER A 29 -0.88 -11.08 -3.76
CA SER A 29 -0.42 -12.48 -3.67
C SER A 29 -1.50 -13.51 -4.04
N LYS A 30 -2.77 -13.12 -3.95
CA LYS A 30 -3.94 -13.94 -4.29
C LYS A 30 -4.61 -13.51 -5.60
N ALA A 31 -4.04 -12.53 -6.31
CA ALA A 31 -4.59 -12.06 -7.58
C ALA A 31 -4.46 -13.12 -8.68
N GLY A 32 -5.33 -13.06 -9.68
CA GLY A 32 -5.25 -13.97 -10.83
C GLY A 32 -4.01 -13.70 -11.70
N ASP A 33 -3.61 -14.68 -12.50
CA ASP A 33 -2.44 -14.56 -13.37
C ASP A 33 -2.52 -13.38 -14.34
N LYS A 34 -3.73 -13.08 -14.84
CA LYS A 34 -3.99 -11.93 -15.73
C LYS A 34 -3.75 -10.59 -15.02
N ASP A 35 -4.24 -10.44 -13.80
CA ASP A 35 -4.05 -9.21 -13.02
C ASP A 35 -2.56 -9.02 -12.69
N LEU A 36 -1.86 -10.10 -12.36
CA LEU A 36 -0.41 -10.07 -12.13
C LEU A 36 0.36 -9.71 -13.41
N GLU A 37 -0.07 -10.18 -14.58
CA GLU A 37 0.52 -9.82 -15.86
C GLU A 37 0.34 -8.32 -16.16
N GLU A 38 -0.86 -7.77 -15.95
CA GLU A 38 -1.13 -6.34 -16.12
C GLU A 38 -0.26 -5.48 -15.18
N LEU A 39 -0.09 -5.89 -13.92
CA LEU A 39 0.79 -5.20 -12.96
C LEU A 39 2.27 -5.29 -13.34
N VAL A 40 2.71 -6.43 -13.88
CA VAL A 40 4.08 -6.58 -14.40
C VAL A 40 4.29 -5.67 -15.59
N ASN A 41 3.36 -5.65 -16.55
CA ASN A 41 3.44 -4.79 -17.73
C ASN A 41 3.46 -3.32 -17.32
N LEU A 42 2.58 -2.92 -16.39
CA LEU A 42 2.60 -1.57 -15.81
C LEU A 42 3.95 -1.23 -15.18
N GLY A 43 4.53 -2.15 -14.41
CA GLY A 43 5.83 -1.93 -13.77
C GLY A 43 7.00 -1.80 -14.74
N VAL A 44 6.92 -2.43 -15.91
CA VAL A 44 7.91 -2.31 -17.00
C VAL A 44 7.72 -1.02 -17.78
N THR A 45 6.48 -0.65 -18.09
CA THR A 45 6.16 0.52 -18.92
C THR A 45 6.22 1.84 -18.13
N ASP A 46 5.71 1.84 -16.90
CA ASP A 46 5.64 3.02 -16.03
C ASP A 46 5.83 2.64 -14.55
N SER A 47 7.10 2.43 -14.20
CA SER A 47 7.50 2.13 -12.82
C SER A 47 7.12 3.24 -11.82
N GLN A 48 7.02 4.50 -12.25
CA GLN A 48 6.62 5.60 -11.37
C GLN A 48 5.14 5.53 -11.02
N LEU A 49 4.29 5.19 -11.99
CA LEU A 49 2.87 4.96 -11.75
C LEU A 49 2.64 3.76 -10.82
N LEU A 50 3.37 2.67 -11.01
CA LEU A 50 3.33 1.53 -10.09
C LEU A 50 3.70 1.94 -8.65
N SER A 51 4.77 2.73 -8.48
CA SER A 51 5.15 3.26 -7.16
C SER A 51 4.07 4.14 -6.53
N LYS A 52 3.40 5.00 -7.32
CA LYS A 52 2.28 5.82 -6.85
C LYS A 52 1.11 4.95 -6.37
N ILE A 53 0.74 3.93 -7.15
CA ILE A 53 -0.33 2.99 -6.79
C ILE A 53 0.00 2.32 -5.46
N ILE A 54 1.20 1.76 -5.32
CA ILE A 54 1.63 1.08 -4.09
C ILE A 54 1.56 2.00 -2.88
N ASN A 55 2.06 3.24 -3.01
CA ASN A 55 2.01 4.24 -1.93
C ASN A 55 0.58 4.68 -1.58
N ILE A 56 -0.33 4.75 -2.55
CA ILE A 56 -1.74 5.05 -2.31
C ILE A 56 -2.41 3.87 -1.59
N SER A 57 -2.21 2.65 -2.08
CA SER A 57 -2.76 1.44 -1.46
C SER A 57 -2.29 1.29 -0.02
N TYR A 58 -1.00 1.52 0.25
CA TYR A 58 -0.44 1.49 1.61
C TYR A 58 -1.03 2.58 2.52
N ARG A 59 -1.14 3.83 2.02
CA ARG A 59 -1.75 4.93 2.79
C ARG A 59 -3.23 4.73 3.07
N LYS A 60 -4.00 4.19 2.12
CA LYS A 60 -5.43 3.92 2.32
C LYS A 60 -5.67 2.77 3.30
N ALA A 61 -4.85 1.73 3.24
CA ALA A 61 -4.93 0.62 4.18
C ALA A 61 -4.52 1.01 5.60
N GLY A 62 -3.40 1.74 5.74
CA GLY A 62 -3.00 2.33 7.02
C GLY A 62 -3.90 3.48 7.48
N GLY A 63 -4.64 4.10 6.56
CA GLY A 63 -5.60 5.16 6.83
C GLY A 63 -6.86 4.69 7.55
N LEU A 64 -7.22 3.40 7.51
CA LEU A 64 -8.36 2.88 8.28
C LEU A 64 -7.99 2.64 9.76
N GLU A 65 -6.83 2.05 10.02
CA GLU A 65 -6.29 1.91 11.39
C GLU A 65 -5.88 3.29 11.97
N ASN A 66 -5.28 4.16 11.16
CA ASN A 66 -4.98 5.53 11.60
C ASN A 66 -6.21 6.42 11.68
N PHE A 67 -7.31 6.17 10.96
CA PHE A 67 -8.53 6.96 11.14
C PHE A 67 -9.16 6.66 12.50
N GLN A 68 -9.16 5.40 12.94
CA GLN A 68 -9.57 5.07 14.31
C GLN A 68 -8.64 5.68 15.36
N ASN A 69 -7.32 5.66 15.14
CA ASN A 69 -6.36 6.31 16.06
C ASN A 69 -6.48 7.84 16.06
N ILE A 70 -6.66 8.49 14.91
CA ILE A 70 -6.88 9.94 14.79
C ILE A 70 -8.20 10.33 15.45
N VAL A 71 -9.28 9.57 15.24
CA VAL A 71 -10.58 9.83 15.89
C VAL A 71 -10.50 9.56 17.40
N GLN A 72 -9.78 8.54 17.87
CA GLN A 72 -9.59 8.27 19.30
C GLN A 72 -8.70 9.32 19.98
N ASP A 73 -7.60 9.73 19.34
CA ASP A 73 -6.70 10.79 19.85
C ASP A 73 -7.43 12.15 19.88
N GLU A 74 -8.22 12.48 18.85
CA GLU A 74 -9.01 13.73 18.84
C GLU A 74 -10.19 13.71 19.83
N LEU A 75 -10.84 12.56 20.05
CA LEU A 75 -11.89 12.43 21.07
C LEU A 75 -11.33 12.58 22.50
N MET A 76 -10.12 12.10 22.75
CA MET A 76 -9.43 12.26 24.04
C MET A 76 -9.16 13.74 24.36
N ILE A 77 -8.81 14.54 23.34
CA ILE A 77 -8.63 16.00 23.48
C ILE A 77 -9.98 16.69 23.79
N VAL A 78 -11.09 16.24 23.20
CA VAL A 78 -12.43 16.81 23.45
C VAL A 78 -12.96 16.43 24.85
N GLU A 79 -12.68 15.22 25.36
CA GLU A 79 -13.06 14.83 26.72
C GLU A 79 -12.23 15.54 27.80
N GLU A 80 -10.92 15.77 27.58
CA GLU A 80 -10.08 16.56 28.50
C GLU A 80 -10.52 18.04 28.56
N LEU A 81 -10.96 18.61 27.44
CA LEU A 81 -11.45 19.99 27.38
C LEU A 81 -12.83 20.17 28.04
N ASN A 82 -13.67 19.13 28.05
CA ASN A 82 -15.01 19.15 28.67
C ASN A 82 -15.05 18.68 30.13
N SER A 83 -13.93 18.19 30.68
CA SER A 83 -13.80 17.80 32.10
C SER A 83 -13.22 18.91 32.99
N LYS A 84 -13.13 20.15 32.49
CA LYS A 84 -12.81 21.37 33.24
C LYS A 84 -14.01 22.28 33.34
#